data_AF-A0A1N7MZK5-F1
#
_entry.id   AF-A0A1N7MZK5-F1
#
_cell.length_a   1.000
_cell.length_b   1.000
_cell.length_c   1.000
_cell.angle_alpha   90.00
_cell.angle_beta   90.00
_cell.angle_gamma   90.00
#
_symmetry.space_group_name_H-M   'P 1'
#
loop_
_entity.id
_entity.type
_entity.pdbx_description
1 polymer ?
#
loop_
_entity_poly.entity_id
_entity_poly.type
_entity_poly.pdbx_seq_one_letter_code
_entity_poly.pdbx_strand_id
1 'polypeptide(L)'
;MKKIKSYIVLMVFAWFATSCEQDFGELNSDNVAEVPLTFPNATTFGFDPYIEVSISGSGEIRYEMQIPEASGRTIAEITKAIGGASDINVGQLNSNESYLDAPIQVGATTAVFTTSINEFEEKVRTNSDGEVTSVVPGDELAFLFLVTLDNGQEIVSMRVRTRVIE
;
A
#
# COMPACT_ATOMS: atom_id res chain seq x y z
N MET A 1 -21.46 -2.98 -65.68
CA MET A 1 -22.09 -2.93 -64.33
C MET A 1 -21.72 -4.11 -63.42
N LYS A 2 -21.39 -5.32 -63.92
CA LYS A 2 -21.00 -6.47 -63.07
C LYS A 2 -19.72 -6.26 -62.23
N LYS A 3 -18.72 -5.56 -62.77
CA LYS A 3 -17.44 -5.29 -62.06
C LYS A 3 -17.62 -4.32 -60.88
N ILE A 4 -18.47 -3.31 -61.01
CA ILE A 4 -18.76 -2.34 -59.93
C ILE A 4 -19.47 -3.02 -58.75
N LYS A 5 -20.41 -3.92 -59.01
CA LYS A 5 -21.07 -4.71 -57.95
C LYS A 5 -20.08 -5.60 -57.19
N SER A 6 -19.09 -6.15 -57.90
CA SER A 6 -18.03 -6.98 -57.28
C SER A 6 -17.11 -6.18 -56.36
N TYR A 7 -16.79 -4.94 -56.71
CA TYR A 7 -15.95 -4.07 -55.86
C TYR A 7 -16.70 -3.58 -54.62
N ILE A 8 -18.01 -3.29 -54.74
CA ILE A 8 -18.83 -2.89 -53.59
C ILE A 8 -18.95 -4.04 -52.57
N VAL A 9 -19.12 -5.28 -53.03
CA VAL A 9 -19.17 -6.45 -52.14
C VAL A 9 -17.82 -6.69 -51.44
N LEU A 10 -16.70 -6.48 -52.14
CA LEU A 10 -15.37 -6.64 -51.55
C LEU A 10 -15.06 -5.56 -50.49
N MET A 11 -15.54 -4.34 -50.71
CA MET A 11 -15.34 -3.22 -49.79
C MET A 11 -16.20 -3.37 -48.52
N VAL A 12 -17.41 -3.92 -48.63
CA VAL A 12 -18.27 -4.26 -47.48
C VAL A 12 -17.66 -5.40 -46.66
N PHE A 13 -17.05 -6.41 -47.31
CA PHE A 13 -16.38 -7.51 -46.60
C PHE A 13 -15.13 -7.05 -45.82
N ALA A 14 -14.40 -6.04 -46.33
CA ALA A 14 -13.23 -5.49 -45.65
C ALA A 14 -13.60 -4.74 -44.35
N TRP A 15 -14.80 -4.17 -44.24
CA TRP A 15 -15.26 -3.47 -43.03
C TRP A 15 -15.62 -4.41 -41.87
N PHE A 16 -16.06 -5.64 -42.15
CA PHE A 16 -16.35 -6.62 -41.10
C PHE A 16 -15.11 -7.32 -40.56
N ALA A 17 -13.96 -7.24 -41.24
CA ALA A 17 -12.73 -7.93 -40.86
C ALA A 17 -11.81 -7.11 -39.94
N THR A 18 -12.16 -5.85 -39.60
CA THR A 18 -11.32 -4.98 -38.76
C THR A 18 -11.82 -4.79 -37.34
N SER A 19 -12.84 -5.54 -36.90
CA SER A 19 -13.25 -5.55 -35.49
C SER A 19 -12.34 -6.49 -34.69
N CYS A 20 -11.06 -6.13 -34.59
CA CYS A 20 -10.25 -6.62 -33.48
C CYS A 20 -10.75 -5.90 -32.24
N GLU A 21 -11.55 -6.56 -31.42
CA GLU A 21 -11.65 -6.16 -30.02
C GLU A 21 -10.22 -6.17 -29.49
N GLN A 22 -9.70 -5.00 -29.15
CA GLN A 22 -8.45 -4.94 -28.42
C GLN A 22 -8.77 -5.52 -27.04
N ASP A 23 -8.46 -6.80 -26.86
CA ASP A 23 -8.38 -7.44 -25.56
C ASP A 23 -7.17 -6.81 -24.85
N PHE A 24 -7.40 -5.64 -24.26
CA PHE A 24 -6.51 -5.08 -23.27
C PHE A 24 -6.67 -5.99 -22.05
N GLY A 25 -5.89 -7.07 -21.99
CA GLY A 25 -5.88 -7.96 -20.83
C GLY A 25 -5.68 -7.18 -19.51
N GLU A 26 -5.66 -7.88 -18.37
CA GLU A 26 -5.58 -7.29 -17.02
C GLU A 26 -4.42 -6.30 -16.73
N LEU A 27 -3.49 -6.08 -17.68
CA LEU A 27 -2.35 -5.18 -17.60
C LEU A 27 -2.69 -3.71 -17.31
N ASN A 28 -3.96 -3.29 -17.46
CA ASN A 28 -4.44 -1.95 -17.11
C ASN A 28 -5.54 -1.96 -16.03
N SER A 29 -5.75 -3.09 -15.33
CA SER A 29 -6.55 -3.05 -14.11
C SER A 29 -5.69 -2.53 -12.97
N ASP A 30 -6.21 -1.54 -12.24
CA ASP A 30 -5.59 -1.12 -10.99
C ASP A 30 -5.57 -2.35 -10.08
N ASN A 31 -4.38 -2.80 -9.66
CA ASN A 31 -4.23 -3.98 -8.81
C ASN A 31 -4.65 -3.61 -7.38
N VAL A 32 -5.94 -3.34 -7.19
CA VAL A 32 -6.55 -3.08 -5.90
C VAL A 32 -6.86 -4.42 -5.25
N ALA A 33 -6.44 -4.56 -3.99
CA ALA A 33 -6.79 -5.72 -3.20
C ALA A 33 -8.32 -5.87 -3.14
N GLU A 34 -8.81 -7.10 -3.28
CA GLU A 34 -10.24 -7.42 -3.20
C GLU A 34 -10.85 -6.93 -1.88
N VAL A 35 -10.06 -6.99 -0.80
CA VAL A 35 -10.40 -6.42 0.50
C VAL A 35 -9.52 -5.19 0.73
N PRO A 36 -10.08 -3.97 0.76
CA PRO A 36 -9.29 -2.77 0.98
C PRO A 36 -8.87 -2.67 2.45
N LEU A 37 -7.62 -2.28 2.69
CA LEU A 37 -7.10 -1.94 4.00
C LEU A 37 -7.08 -0.41 4.16
N THR A 38 -7.74 0.10 5.18
CA THR A 38 -7.84 1.54 5.45
C THR A 38 -7.21 1.92 6.78
N PHE A 39 -6.96 3.22 6.97
CA PHE A 39 -6.37 3.77 8.19
C PHE A 39 -7.30 4.82 8.81
N PRO A 40 -8.30 4.40 9.63
CA PRO A 40 -9.32 5.31 10.13
C PRO A 40 -8.79 6.44 11.02
N ASN A 41 -7.64 6.25 11.66
CA ASN A 41 -7.01 7.27 12.48
C ASN A 41 -6.08 8.21 11.70
N ALA A 42 -5.98 8.04 10.38
CA ALA A 42 -5.15 8.88 9.52
C ALA A 42 -5.98 9.94 8.80
N THR A 43 -5.37 11.11 8.59
CA THR A 43 -5.90 12.13 7.70
C THR A 43 -5.57 11.76 6.26
N THR A 44 -6.59 11.76 5.40
CA THR A 44 -6.44 11.55 3.95
C THR A 44 -6.62 12.88 3.23
N PHE A 45 -5.52 13.59 2.96
CA PHE A 45 -5.51 14.73 2.04
C PHE A 45 -4.47 14.46 0.95
N GLY A 46 -4.92 13.99 -0.23
CA GLY A 46 -4.05 13.55 -1.32
C GLY A 46 -3.99 12.02 -1.46
N PHE A 47 -2.82 11.50 -1.85
CA PHE A 47 -2.63 10.09 -2.22
C PHE A 47 -2.33 9.17 -1.02
N ASP A 48 -1.45 9.60 -0.11
CA ASP A 48 -1.01 8.77 1.03
C ASP A 48 -1.66 9.25 2.34
N PRO A 49 -2.33 8.37 3.11
CA PRO A 49 -2.83 8.71 4.45
C PRO A 49 -1.68 9.09 5.38
N TYR A 50 -1.91 10.04 6.30
CA TYR A 50 -0.91 10.43 7.29
C TYR A 50 -1.48 10.69 8.68
N ILE A 51 -0.66 10.47 9.70
CA ILE A 51 -0.89 10.94 11.07
C ILE A 51 0.11 12.04 11.41
N GLU A 52 -0.19 12.85 12.42
CA GLU A 52 0.74 13.83 12.97
C GLU A 52 1.21 13.36 14.35
N VAL A 53 2.52 13.40 14.58
CA VAL A 53 3.14 13.02 15.85
C VAL A 53 4.06 14.15 16.27
N SER A 54 3.89 14.64 17.50
CA SER A 54 4.72 15.68 18.08
C SER A 54 6.02 15.09 18.62
N ILE A 55 7.15 15.69 18.24
CA ILE A 55 8.47 15.30 18.73
C ILE A 55 8.70 15.72 20.19
N SER A 56 8.05 16.80 20.65
CA SER A 56 8.07 17.20 22.07
C SER A 56 7.11 16.40 22.96
N GLY A 57 6.24 15.61 22.35
CA GLY A 57 5.29 14.71 23.02
C GLY A 57 5.86 13.32 23.36
N SER A 58 5.00 12.30 23.31
CA SER A 58 5.42 10.91 23.55
C SER A 58 6.28 10.32 22.43
N GLY A 59 6.24 10.93 21.23
CA GLY A 59 6.85 10.37 20.02
C GLY A 59 6.24 9.03 19.61
N GLU A 60 5.08 8.65 20.16
CA GLU A 60 4.40 7.40 19.82
C GLU A 60 3.76 7.50 18.42
N ILE A 61 4.05 6.51 17.58
CA ILE A 61 3.48 6.36 16.25
C ILE A 61 2.49 5.21 16.32
N ARG A 62 1.21 5.49 16.06
CA ARG A 62 0.14 4.50 16.14
C ARG A 62 -0.69 4.51 14.87
N TYR A 63 -0.73 3.38 14.17
CA TYR A 63 -1.60 3.16 13.01
C TYR A 63 -2.70 2.18 13.37
N GLU A 64 -3.94 2.60 13.18
CA GLU A 64 -5.09 1.72 13.17
C GLU A 64 -5.31 1.29 11.72
N MET A 65 -5.39 -0.02 11.50
CA MET A 65 -5.69 -0.64 10.23
C MET A 65 -7.07 -1.26 10.29
N GLN A 66 -7.87 -1.10 9.25
CA GLN A 66 -9.22 -1.63 9.21
C GLN A 66 -9.54 -2.25 7.85
N ILE A 67 -10.22 -3.40 7.87
CA ILE A 67 -10.90 -3.95 6.70
C ILE A 67 -12.42 -3.83 6.87
N PRO A 68 -13.21 -3.67 5.78
CA PRO A 68 -14.66 -3.57 5.89
C PRO A 68 -15.28 -4.83 6.51
N GLU A 69 -16.19 -4.67 7.47
CA GLU A 69 -16.93 -5.81 8.06
C GLU A 69 -17.73 -6.58 6.99
N ALA A 70 -18.23 -5.87 5.97
CA ALA A 70 -18.96 -6.45 4.85
C ALA A 70 -18.11 -7.38 3.96
N SER A 71 -16.77 -7.38 4.11
CA SER A 71 -15.90 -8.32 3.40
C SER A 71 -16.11 -9.77 3.85
N GLY A 72 -16.68 -9.99 5.04
CA GLY A 72 -16.79 -11.33 5.63
C GLY A 72 -15.43 -11.94 6.01
N ARG A 73 -14.38 -11.12 6.10
CA ARG A 73 -13.01 -11.50 6.45
C ARG A 73 -12.59 -10.84 7.75
N THR A 74 -11.61 -11.45 8.41
CA THR A 74 -10.87 -10.86 9.53
C THR A 74 -9.39 -10.79 9.20
N ILE A 75 -8.69 -9.83 9.82
CA ILE A 75 -7.23 -9.77 9.83
C ILE A 75 -6.77 -10.87 10.78
N ALA A 76 -6.03 -11.85 10.27
CA ALA A 76 -5.40 -12.87 11.10
C ALA A 76 -4.20 -12.27 11.82
N GLU A 77 -3.31 -11.62 11.07
CA GLU A 77 -2.08 -11.04 11.60
C GLU A 77 -1.56 -9.85 10.79
N ILE A 78 -0.80 -8.98 11.45
CA ILE A 78 0.15 -8.08 10.78
C ILE A 78 1.44 -8.87 10.63
N THR A 79 1.66 -9.37 9.42
CA THR A 79 2.77 -10.26 9.06
C THR A 79 4.10 -9.51 9.04
N LYS A 80 4.08 -8.30 8.48
CA LYS A 80 5.27 -7.47 8.34
C LYS A 80 4.91 -5.99 8.43
N ALA A 81 5.75 -5.23 9.11
CA ALA A 81 5.80 -3.78 9.01
C ALA A 81 7.20 -3.37 8.57
N ILE A 82 7.31 -2.46 7.60
CA ILE A 82 8.58 -1.85 7.21
C ILE A 82 8.46 -0.33 7.28
N GLY A 83 9.55 0.32 7.69
CA GLY A 83 9.68 1.77 7.73
C GLY A 83 10.72 2.26 6.72
N GLY A 84 10.59 3.52 6.30
CA GLY A 84 11.48 4.13 5.32
C GLY A 84 11.21 5.61 5.14
N ALA A 85 11.95 6.22 4.21
CA ALA A 85 11.67 7.58 3.74
C ALA A 85 10.44 7.60 2.82
N SER A 86 10.07 8.78 2.33
CA SER A 86 8.89 9.00 1.49
C SER A 86 8.91 8.30 0.13
N ASP A 87 10.03 7.67 -0.25
CA ASP A 87 10.18 6.86 -1.47
C ASP A 87 9.98 5.35 -1.24
N ILE A 88 9.64 4.94 -0.01
CA ILE A 88 9.38 3.53 0.29
C ILE A 88 8.27 2.97 -0.60
N ASN A 89 8.45 1.74 -1.10
CA ASN A 89 7.56 1.06 -2.03
C ASN A 89 7.46 -0.45 -1.76
N VAL A 90 6.47 -1.10 -2.38
CA VAL A 90 6.15 -2.52 -2.19
C VAL A 90 7.33 -3.46 -2.46
N GLY A 91 8.24 -3.11 -3.38
CA GLY A 91 9.41 -3.95 -3.68
C GLY A 91 10.34 -4.13 -2.48
N GLN A 92 10.35 -3.16 -1.56
CA GLN A 92 11.17 -3.20 -0.36
C GLN A 92 10.60 -4.10 0.75
N LEU A 93 9.35 -4.59 0.63
CA LEU A 93 8.81 -5.58 1.58
C LEU A 93 9.64 -6.87 1.60
N ASN A 94 10.34 -7.20 0.53
CA ASN A 94 11.18 -8.40 0.47
C ASN A 94 12.61 -8.16 0.94
N SER A 95 13.12 -6.93 0.82
CA SER A 95 14.53 -6.60 1.09
C SER A 95 14.76 -5.95 2.45
N ASN A 96 13.79 -5.19 2.95
CA ASN A 96 13.94 -4.49 4.22
C ASN A 96 13.63 -5.43 5.38
N GLU A 97 14.35 -5.25 6.49
CA GLU A 97 14.04 -5.91 7.75
C GLU A 97 12.68 -5.44 8.27
N SER A 98 11.96 -6.34 8.95
CA SER A 98 10.70 -5.94 9.56
C SER A 98 10.95 -5.17 10.85
N TYR A 99 10.07 -4.22 11.14
CA TYR A 99 9.89 -3.66 12.47
C TYR A 99 9.44 -4.72 13.49
N LEU A 100 8.79 -5.78 13.03
CA LEU A 100 8.22 -6.81 13.88
C LEU A 100 9.24 -7.94 14.10
N ASP A 101 9.50 -8.28 15.36
CA ASP A 101 10.28 -9.48 15.70
C ASP A 101 9.49 -10.77 15.44
N ALA A 102 8.15 -10.68 15.51
CA ALA A 102 7.20 -11.72 15.17
C ALA A 102 5.87 -11.10 14.68
N PRO A 103 5.08 -11.80 13.84
CA PRO A 103 3.78 -11.32 13.40
C PRO A 103 2.84 -10.97 14.57
N ILE A 104 2.11 -9.85 14.45
CA ILE A 104 1.13 -9.43 15.46
C ILE A 104 -0.19 -10.14 15.17
N GLN A 105 -0.60 -11.06 16.05
CA GLN A 105 -1.89 -11.75 15.94
C GLN A 105 -3.07 -10.81 16.27
N VAL A 106 -4.13 -10.86 15.48
CA VAL A 106 -5.27 -9.93 15.58
C VAL A 106 -6.60 -10.67 15.77
N GLY A 107 -7.08 -11.41 14.76
CA GLY A 107 -8.36 -12.11 14.79
C GLY A 107 -9.60 -11.21 14.76
N ALA A 108 -9.48 -10.02 14.17
CA ALA A 108 -10.55 -9.01 14.13
C ALA A 108 -10.50 -8.21 12.81
N THR A 109 -11.51 -7.38 12.55
CA THR A 109 -11.54 -6.48 11.39
C THR A 109 -10.68 -5.23 11.56
N THR A 110 -10.14 -5.01 12.76
CA THR A 110 -9.26 -3.90 13.11
C THR A 110 -7.96 -4.43 13.71
N ALA A 111 -6.83 -3.92 13.23
CA ALA A 111 -5.50 -4.21 13.73
C ALA A 111 -4.81 -2.90 14.16
N VAL A 112 -3.90 -2.98 15.12
CA VAL A 112 -3.14 -1.82 15.60
C VAL A 112 -1.66 -2.13 15.52
N PHE A 113 -0.92 -1.23 14.89
CA PHE A 113 0.54 -1.20 14.94
C PHE A 113 0.97 0.03 15.74
N THR A 114 1.87 -0.17 16.70
CA THR A 114 2.47 0.89 17.50
C THR A 114 3.98 0.79 17.44
N THR A 115 4.64 1.93 17.27
CA THR A 115 6.09 2.11 17.34
C THR A 115 6.39 3.50 17.91
N SER A 116 7.63 3.97 17.85
CA SER A 116 8.03 5.30 18.29
C SER A 116 9.00 5.96 17.31
N ILE A 117 9.14 7.28 17.41
CA ILE A 117 10.17 8.04 16.67
C ILE A 117 11.57 7.47 16.97
N ASN A 118 11.87 7.15 18.24
CA ASN A 118 13.17 6.60 18.62
C ASN A 118 13.43 5.24 17.97
N GLU A 119 12.44 4.34 17.99
CA GLU A 119 12.56 3.04 17.32
C GLU A 119 12.72 3.21 15.80
N PHE A 120 12.08 4.22 15.21
CA PHE A 120 12.26 4.54 13.80
C PHE A 120 13.69 5.00 13.51
N GLU A 121 14.23 5.89 14.33
CA GLU A 121 15.62 6.33 14.21
C GLU A 121 16.59 5.14 14.24
N GLU A 122 16.42 4.25 15.22
CA GLU A 122 17.25 3.07 15.40
C GLU A 122 17.14 2.07 14.24
N LYS A 123 15.93 1.78 13.77
CA LYS A 123 15.69 0.74 12.75
C LYS A 123 15.85 1.22 11.30
N VAL A 124 15.72 2.52 11.03
CA VAL A 124 15.69 3.06 9.66
C VAL A 124 16.75 4.13 9.41
N ARG A 125 17.11 4.93 10.41
CA ARG A 125 18.07 6.04 10.26
C ARG A 125 19.47 5.74 10.80
N THR A 126 19.76 4.47 11.04
CA THR A 126 21.10 4.00 11.39
C THR A 126 21.87 3.68 10.12
N ASN A 127 23.01 4.36 9.91
CA ASN A 127 23.89 4.08 8.78
C ASN A 127 24.73 2.80 9.03
N SER A 128 25.52 2.38 8.04
CA SER A 128 26.38 1.20 8.15
C SER A 128 27.44 1.29 9.25
N ASP A 129 27.79 2.51 9.67
CA ASP A 129 28.76 2.77 10.72
C ASP A 129 28.11 2.80 12.12
N GLY A 130 26.79 2.59 12.20
CA GLY A 130 26.03 2.60 13.44
C GLY A 130 25.63 3.99 13.93
N GLU A 131 25.80 5.04 13.12
CA GLU A 131 25.39 6.38 13.46
C GLU A 131 23.89 6.58 13.18
N VAL A 132 23.18 7.04 14.19
CA VAL A 132 21.73 7.32 14.13
C VAL A 132 21.51 8.78 13.77
N THR A 133 20.73 9.03 12.71
CA THR A 133 20.29 10.39 12.35
C THR A 133 18.95 10.70 13.01
N SER A 134 18.92 11.73 13.87
CA SER A 134 17.69 12.14 14.55
C SER A 134 16.61 12.61 13.57
N VAL A 135 15.37 12.30 13.92
CA VAL A 135 14.16 12.85 13.33
C VAL A 135 13.96 14.27 13.84
N VAL A 136 13.51 15.16 12.96
CA VAL A 136 13.28 16.57 13.27
C VAL A 136 11.87 17.00 12.84
N PRO A 137 11.30 18.07 13.42
CA PRO A 137 10.06 18.64 12.92
C PRO A 137 10.11 18.93 11.42
N GLY A 138 9.06 18.55 10.70
CA GLY A 138 8.96 18.62 9.25
C GLY A 138 9.35 17.34 8.52
N ASP A 139 9.95 16.36 9.21
CA ASP A 139 10.22 15.06 8.60
C ASP A 139 8.93 14.28 8.32
N GLU A 140 8.93 13.56 7.20
CA GLU A 140 7.90 12.57 6.86
C GLU A 140 8.49 11.17 6.95
N LEU A 141 8.02 10.40 7.93
CA LEU A 141 8.33 8.97 8.08
C LEU A 141 7.27 8.18 7.31
N ALA A 142 7.64 7.09 6.67
CA ALA A 142 6.69 6.28 5.91
C ALA A 142 6.75 4.81 6.30
N PHE A 143 5.59 4.16 6.24
CA PHE A 143 5.43 2.75 6.56
C PHE A 143 4.61 2.01 5.50
N LEU A 144 4.94 0.73 5.34
CA LEU A 144 4.15 -0.24 4.57
C LEU A 144 3.92 -1.48 5.43
N PHE A 145 2.73 -2.05 5.31
CA PHE A 145 2.31 -3.22 6.05
C PHE A 145 1.97 -4.36 5.11
N LEU A 146 2.38 -5.57 5.47
CA LEU A 146 1.86 -6.82 4.94
C LEU A 146 0.95 -7.41 5.99
N VAL A 147 -0.31 -7.61 5.62
CA VAL A 147 -1.36 -8.12 6.51
C VAL A 147 -1.89 -9.43 5.92
N THR A 148 -1.98 -10.47 6.74
CA THR A 148 -2.58 -11.75 6.34
C THR A 148 -3.99 -11.83 6.89
N LEU A 149 -4.95 -12.18 6.03
CA LEU A 149 -6.34 -12.44 6.38
C LEU A 149 -6.54 -13.86 6.92
N ASP A 150 -7.69 -14.12 7.52
CA ASP A 150 -8.09 -15.46 8.02
C ASP A 150 -8.07 -16.59 6.98
N ASN A 151 -8.18 -16.28 5.70
CA ASN A 151 -8.10 -17.24 4.60
C ASN A 151 -6.69 -17.43 4.04
N GLY A 152 -5.68 -16.79 4.64
CA GLY A 152 -4.29 -16.83 4.18
C GLY A 152 -3.97 -15.87 3.02
N GLN A 153 -4.94 -15.06 2.57
CA GLN A 153 -4.67 -14.01 1.59
C GLN A 153 -3.84 -12.89 2.22
N GLU A 154 -2.84 -12.42 1.49
CA GLU A 154 -2.04 -11.28 1.90
C GLU A 154 -2.53 -9.99 1.25
N ILE A 155 -2.53 -8.91 2.03
CA ILE A 155 -2.82 -7.55 1.60
C ILE A 155 -1.59 -6.70 1.91
N VAL A 156 -1.11 -6.00 0.89
CA VAL A 156 -0.12 -4.93 1.07
C VAL A 156 -0.86 -3.61 1.25
N SER A 157 -0.53 -2.88 2.30
CA SER A 157 -1.10 -1.56 2.54
C SER A 157 -0.63 -0.57 1.47
N MET A 158 -1.43 0.47 1.26
CA MET A 158 -0.87 1.72 0.73
C MET A 158 0.19 2.26 1.69
N ARG A 159 1.10 3.10 1.18
CA ARG A 159 2.06 3.79 2.03
C ARG A 159 1.32 4.76 2.95
N VAL A 160 1.55 4.64 4.25
CA VAL A 160 1.04 5.57 5.27
C VAL A 160 2.20 6.38 5.84
N ARG A 161 1.95 7.66 6.15
CA ARG A 161 2.99 8.58 6.63
C ARG A 161 2.78 9.00 8.08
N THR A 162 3.87 9.36 8.74
CA THR A 162 3.88 10.09 10.00
C THR A 162 4.55 11.42 9.71
N ARG A 163 3.82 12.51 9.91
CA ARG A 163 4.37 13.87 9.86
C ARG A 163 4.82 14.26 11.26
N VAL A 164 6.09 14.60 11.37
CA VAL A 164 6.65 15.03 12.65
C VAL A 164 6.42 16.52 12.81
N ILE A 165 5.74 16.89 13.89
CA ILE A 165 5.47 18.27 14.27
C ILE A 165 6.23 18.62 15.54
N GLU A 166 6.28 19.90 15.89
CA GLU A 166 6.90 20.37 17.15
C GLU A 166 6.22 19.75 18.38
#